data_AF-A0A1B1BDZ5-F1
#
_entry.id   AF-A0A1B1BDZ5-F1
#
_cell.length_a   1.000
_cell.length_b   1.000
_cell.length_c   1.000
_cell.angle_alpha   90.00
_cell.angle_beta   90.00
_cell.angle_gamma   90.00
#
_symmetry.space_group_name_H-M   'P 1'
#
loop_
_entity.id
_entity.type
_entity.pdbx_description
1 polymer ?
#
loop_
_entity_poly.entity_id
_entity_poly.type
_entity_poly.pdbx_seq_one_letter_code
_entity_poly.pdbx_strand_id
1 'polypeptide(L)'
;MTPRAREIAAAARALLEESGPAALTMRTLADRLGIKAPSLYKHFPDKHAVEAELTAQLLAETAETLEAAEARAPGSLEALAEAYRTYALAHPHLYRLATERPLPRAGLPAGLEDRAALPLLRTCAGDQDLARAVWAFAHGMVILEIHGRFSADADLDAAWKRGLNALHP
;
A
#
# COMPACT_ATOMS: atom_id res chain seq x y z
N MET A 1 13.47 -9.11 11.57
CA MET A 1 12.90 -8.47 12.79
C MET A 1 12.87 -9.45 13.94
N THR A 2 13.03 -9.00 15.19
CA THR A 2 12.82 -9.83 16.39
C THR A 2 11.32 -10.15 16.57
N PRO A 3 10.95 -11.18 17.38
CA PRO A 3 9.54 -11.43 17.71
C PRO A 3 8.83 -10.22 18.30
N ARG A 4 9.51 -9.48 19.19
CA ARG A 4 8.96 -8.26 19.82
C ARG A 4 8.75 -7.13 18.81
N ALA A 5 9.66 -6.95 17.86
CA ALA A 5 9.49 -5.95 16.80
C ALA A 5 8.28 -6.27 15.92
N ARG A 6 8.01 -7.54 15.61
CA ARG A 6 6.82 -7.98 14.86
C ARG A 6 5.52 -7.69 15.62
N GLU A 7 5.49 -7.97 16.93
CA GLU A 7 4.34 -7.65 17.79
C GLU A 7 4.06 -6.14 17.83
N ILE A 8 5.10 -5.32 17.95
CA ILE A 8 4.98 -3.86 17.92
C ILE A 8 4.43 -3.38 16.56
N ALA A 9 4.94 -3.91 15.45
CA ALA A 9 4.48 -3.55 14.12
C ALA A 9 3.02 -3.96 13.89
N ALA A 10 2.61 -5.15 14.37
CA ALA A 10 1.22 -5.60 14.31
C ALA A 10 0.29 -4.69 15.13
N ALA A 11 0.69 -4.29 16.33
CA ALA A 11 -0.08 -3.35 17.15
C ALA A 11 -0.17 -1.95 16.50
N ALA A 12 0.91 -1.50 15.85
CA ALA A 12 0.91 -0.26 15.08
C ALA A 12 -0.02 -0.32 13.87
N ARG A 13 -0.02 -1.43 13.11
CA ARG A 13 -0.96 -1.67 12.00
C ARG A 13 -2.40 -1.63 12.51
N ALA A 14 -2.73 -2.36 13.57
CA ALA A 14 -4.07 -2.36 14.14
C ALA A 14 -4.52 -0.96 14.58
N LEU A 15 -3.65 -0.22 15.28
CA LEU A 15 -3.94 1.16 15.69
C LEU A 15 -4.16 2.09 14.50
N LEU A 16 -3.37 1.94 13.43
CA LEU A 16 -3.50 2.72 12.20
C LEU A 16 -4.83 2.46 11.50
N GLU A 17 -5.24 1.19 11.37
CA GLU A 17 -6.48 0.81 10.68
C GLU A 17 -7.72 1.20 11.49
N GLU A 18 -7.67 1.11 12.83
CA GLU A 18 -8.80 1.45 13.71
C GLU A 18 -9.00 2.96 13.89
N SER A 19 -7.91 3.73 13.96
CA SER A 19 -7.95 5.13 14.43
C SER A 19 -7.25 6.12 13.49
N GLY A 20 -6.67 5.64 12.39
CA GLY A 20 -6.02 6.45 11.37
C GLY A 20 -4.62 6.97 11.72
N PRO A 21 -3.94 7.63 10.76
CA PRO A 21 -2.53 8.04 10.88
C PRO A 21 -2.23 9.01 12.03
N ALA A 22 -3.21 9.84 12.39
CA ALA A 22 -3.06 10.82 13.47
C ALA A 22 -2.98 10.16 14.86
N ALA A 23 -3.68 9.03 15.06
CA ALA A 23 -3.67 8.29 16.30
C ALA A 23 -2.39 7.45 16.50
N LEU A 24 -1.65 7.17 15.43
CA LEU A 24 -0.38 6.44 15.48
C LEU A 24 0.72 7.34 16.06
N THR A 25 0.99 7.19 17.35
CA THR A 25 2.10 7.86 18.06
C THR A 25 2.86 6.83 18.88
N MET A 26 4.12 7.11 19.24
CA MET A 26 4.90 6.19 20.09
C MET A 26 4.25 6.00 21.47
N ARG A 27 3.59 7.03 21.99
CA ARG A 27 2.87 6.94 23.28
C ARG A 27 1.65 6.04 23.17
N THR A 28 0.75 6.32 22.23
CA THR A 28 -0.47 5.53 22.03
C THR A 28 -0.17 4.07 21.69
N LEU A 29 0.90 3.82 20.94
CA LEU A 29 1.39 2.47 20.67
C LEU A 29 1.91 1.76 21.93
N ALA A 30 2.66 2.46 22.78
CA ALA A 30 3.16 1.91 24.04
C ALA A 30 2.01 1.58 25.00
N ASP A 31 1.04 2.49 25.10
CA ASP A 31 -0.17 2.34 25.92
C ASP A 31 -0.97 1.12 25.45
N ARG A 32 -1.17 0.95 24.13
CA ARG A 32 -1.85 -0.21 23.53
C ARG A 32 -1.17 -1.53 23.87
N LEU A 33 0.16 -1.53 23.94
CA LEU A 33 0.96 -2.71 24.26
C LEU A 33 1.15 -2.94 25.77
N GLY A 34 0.62 -2.06 26.63
CA GLY A 34 0.80 -2.14 28.08
C GLY A 34 2.26 -2.00 28.53
N ILE A 35 3.09 -1.27 27.77
CA ILE A 35 4.50 -1.06 28.09
C ILE A 35 4.86 0.42 28.20
N LYS A 36 6.03 0.70 28.77
CA LYS A 36 6.58 2.06 28.78
C LYS A 36 7.13 2.42 27.39
N ALA A 37 6.89 3.64 26.92
CA ALA A 37 7.36 4.13 25.62
C ALA A 37 8.88 3.91 25.36
N PRO A 38 9.79 4.06 26.35
CA PRO A 38 11.21 3.75 26.14
C PRO A 38 11.51 2.32 25.66
N SER A 39 10.63 1.35 25.95
CA SER A 39 10.79 -0.03 25.48
C SER A 39 10.61 -0.17 23.97
N LEU A 40 9.84 0.72 23.32
CA LEU A 40 9.66 0.72 21.87
C LEU A 40 10.93 1.14 21.15
N TYR A 41 11.68 2.10 21.70
CA TYR A 41 12.88 2.67 21.06
C TYR A 41 14.02 1.66 20.87
N LYS A 42 13.98 0.52 21.57
CA LYS A 42 14.90 -0.61 21.34
C LYS A 42 14.63 -1.35 20.02
N HIS A 43 13.46 -1.17 19.43
CA HIS A 43 13.02 -1.84 18.21
C HIS A 43 12.76 -0.86 17.07
N PHE A 44 12.20 0.31 17.38
CA PHE A 44 11.93 1.38 16.44
C PHE A 44 12.42 2.70 17.03
N PRO A 45 13.51 3.30 16.52
CA PRO A 45 14.13 4.48 17.13
C PRO A 45 13.19 5.70 17.20
N ASP A 46 12.21 5.77 16.30
CA ASP A 46 11.22 6.84 16.24
C ASP A 46 9.93 6.37 15.55
N LYS A 47 8.97 7.29 15.42
CA LYS A 47 7.72 7.05 14.69
C LYS A 47 7.96 6.76 13.21
N HIS A 48 8.94 7.41 12.57
CA HIS A 48 9.20 7.21 11.14
C HIS A 48 9.69 5.80 10.83
N ALA A 49 10.45 5.18 11.73
CA ALA A 49 10.84 3.78 11.60
C ALA A 49 9.62 2.84 11.65
N VAL A 50 8.60 3.15 12.46
CA VAL A 50 7.33 2.41 12.46
C VAL A 50 6.57 2.63 11.16
N GLU A 51 6.50 3.87 10.67
CA GLU A 51 5.82 4.20 9.40
C GLU A 51 6.50 3.54 8.18
N ALA A 52 7.83 3.46 8.19
CA ALA A 52 8.60 2.76 7.16
C ALA A 52 8.32 1.26 7.16
N GLU A 53 8.25 0.64 8.35
CA GLU A 53 7.85 -0.76 8.49
C GLU A 53 6.43 -1.02 7.99
N LEU A 54 5.46 -0.16 8.32
CA LEU A 54 4.10 -0.27 7.80
C LEU A 54 4.05 -0.06 6.28
N THR A 55 4.86 0.85 5.74
CA THR A 55 4.99 1.03 4.29
C THR A 55 5.58 -0.20 3.61
N ALA A 56 6.57 -0.85 4.23
CA ALA A 56 7.13 -2.10 3.74
C ALA A 56 6.09 -3.23 3.75
N GLN A 57 5.25 -3.32 4.78
CA GLN A 57 4.11 -4.25 4.81
C GLN A 57 3.14 -4.00 3.65
N LEU A 58 2.77 -2.75 3.40
CA LEU A 58 1.91 -2.41 2.26
C LEU A 58 2.49 -2.88 0.93
N LEU A 59 3.78 -2.59 0.68
CA LEU A 59 4.43 -3.00 -0.57
C LEU A 59 4.53 -4.52 -0.70
N ALA A 60 4.80 -5.24 0.40
CA ALA A 60 4.86 -6.69 0.41
C ALA A 60 3.49 -7.33 0.14
N GLU A 61 2.45 -6.87 0.84
CA GLU A 61 1.06 -7.33 0.67
C GLU A 61 0.54 -6.98 -0.74
N THR A 62 0.91 -5.82 -1.29
CA THR A 62 0.60 -5.44 -2.67
C THR A 62 1.29 -6.37 -3.65
N ALA A 63 2.59 -6.65 -3.47
CA ALA A 63 3.31 -7.58 -4.32
C ALA A 63 2.64 -8.96 -4.34
N GLU A 64 2.31 -9.51 -3.17
CA GLU A 64 1.60 -10.79 -3.03
C GLU A 64 0.23 -10.78 -3.72
N THR A 65 -0.53 -9.70 -3.55
CA THR A 65 -1.84 -9.52 -4.17
C THR A 65 -1.75 -9.52 -5.70
N LEU A 66 -0.77 -8.78 -6.25
CA LEU A 66 -0.58 -8.65 -7.70
C LEU A 66 0.02 -9.92 -8.31
N GLU A 67 0.96 -10.58 -7.62
CA GLU A 67 1.50 -11.90 -7.99
C GLU A 67 0.36 -12.94 -8.08
N ALA A 68 -0.55 -12.97 -7.10
CA ALA A 68 -1.68 -13.89 -7.11
C ALA A 68 -2.69 -13.57 -8.24
N ALA A 69 -2.95 -12.29 -8.51
CA ALA A 69 -3.82 -11.87 -9.60
C ALA A 69 -3.25 -12.25 -10.97
N GLU A 70 -1.96 -12.01 -11.19
CA GLU A 70 -1.25 -12.40 -12.41
C GLU A 70 -1.25 -13.91 -12.60
N ALA A 71 -1.00 -14.70 -11.55
CA ALA A 71 -1.03 -16.16 -11.64
C ALA A 71 -2.42 -16.70 -12.01
N ARG A 72 -3.49 -16.04 -11.54
CA ARG A 72 -4.88 -16.42 -11.85
C ARG A 72 -5.30 -16.01 -13.26
N ALA A 73 -4.85 -14.85 -13.73
CA ALA A 73 -5.20 -14.30 -15.04
C ALA A 73 -3.97 -13.68 -15.74
N PRO A 74 -3.09 -14.51 -16.30
CA PRO A 74 -1.84 -14.04 -16.92
C PRO A 74 -2.10 -13.01 -18.03
N GLY A 75 -1.40 -11.88 -17.98
CA GLY A 75 -1.53 -10.80 -18.96
C GLY A 75 -2.80 -9.95 -18.83
N SER A 76 -3.68 -10.22 -17.85
CA SER A 76 -4.89 -9.42 -17.65
C SER A 76 -4.60 -8.19 -16.80
N LEU A 77 -4.49 -7.04 -17.47
CA LEU A 77 -4.35 -5.76 -16.78
C LEU A 77 -5.59 -5.41 -15.94
N GLU A 78 -6.78 -5.80 -16.40
CA GLU A 78 -8.03 -5.64 -15.66
C GLU A 78 -7.99 -6.39 -14.31
N ALA A 79 -7.50 -7.63 -14.30
CA ALA A 79 -7.41 -8.43 -13.06
C ALA A 79 -6.38 -7.86 -12.07
N LEU A 80 -5.25 -7.34 -12.57
CA LEU A 80 -4.25 -6.66 -11.75
C LEU A 80 -4.80 -5.37 -11.14
N ALA A 81 -5.49 -4.55 -11.94
CA ALA A 81 -6.11 -3.31 -11.48
C ALA A 81 -7.21 -3.56 -10.45
N GLU A 82 -8.05 -4.58 -10.65
CA GLU A 82 -9.08 -4.98 -9.69
C GLU A 82 -8.45 -5.43 -8.36
N ALA A 83 -7.40 -6.25 -8.40
CA ALA A 83 -6.71 -6.70 -7.19
C ALA A 83 -6.04 -5.53 -6.44
N TYR A 84 -5.39 -4.63 -7.18
CA TYR A 84 -4.79 -3.40 -6.63
C TYR A 84 -5.83 -2.52 -5.94
N ARG A 85 -6.94 -2.22 -6.63
CA ARG A 85 -8.03 -1.38 -6.13
C ARG A 85 -8.66 -2.01 -4.90
N THR A 86 -8.98 -3.31 -4.95
CA THR A 86 -9.61 -4.04 -3.84
C THR A 86 -8.76 -3.98 -2.58
N TYR A 87 -7.46 -4.28 -2.69
CA TYR A 87 -6.55 -4.24 -1.54
C TYR A 87 -6.43 -2.81 -0.96
N ALA A 88 -6.27 -1.81 -1.81
CA ALA A 88 -6.13 -0.43 -1.35
C ALA A 88 -7.39 0.10 -0.65
N LEU A 89 -8.58 -0.22 -1.17
CA LEU A 89 -9.86 0.16 -0.56
C LEU A 89 -10.16 -0.61 0.73
N ALA A 90 -9.63 -1.83 0.89
CA ALA A 90 -9.71 -2.58 2.14
C ALA A 90 -8.81 -2.01 3.25
N HIS A 91 -7.74 -1.28 2.88
CA HIS A 91 -6.73 -0.74 3.80
C HIS A 91 -6.49 0.78 3.59
N PRO A 92 -7.53 1.64 3.66
CA PRO A 92 -7.43 3.03 3.25
C PRO A 92 -6.52 3.88 4.16
N HIS A 93 -6.33 3.49 5.42
CA HIS A 93 -5.41 4.19 6.32
C HIS A 93 -3.96 3.85 6.03
N LEU A 94 -3.67 2.57 5.78
CA LEU A 94 -2.33 2.14 5.40
C LEU A 94 -1.93 2.68 4.02
N TYR A 95 -2.86 2.64 3.05
CA TYR A 95 -2.61 3.14 1.71
C TYR A 95 -2.22 4.62 1.72
N ARG A 96 -2.97 5.45 2.45
CA ARG A 96 -2.63 6.89 2.61
C ARG A 96 -1.28 7.10 3.30
N LEU A 97 -1.02 6.37 4.38
CA LEU A 97 0.26 6.45 5.11
C LEU A 97 1.46 6.23 4.17
N ALA A 98 1.34 5.26 3.27
CA ALA A 98 2.40 4.82 2.37
C ALA A 98 2.53 5.66 1.09
N THR A 99 1.47 6.36 0.65
CA THR A 99 1.43 7.01 -0.67
C THR A 99 1.33 8.53 -0.66
N GLU A 100 0.84 9.15 0.42
CA GLU A 100 0.66 10.62 0.48
C GLU A 100 1.92 11.40 0.88
N ARG A 101 2.97 10.69 1.32
CA ARG A 101 4.23 11.27 1.79
C ARG A 101 5.40 10.69 1.01
N PRO A 102 6.57 11.35 1.02
CA PRO A 102 7.77 10.81 0.41
C PRO A 102 8.05 9.38 0.89
N LEU A 103 8.30 8.47 -0.04
CA LEU A 103 8.62 7.07 0.25
C LEU A 103 9.89 6.99 1.11
N PRO A 104 9.86 6.38 2.31
CA PRO A 104 11.03 6.27 3.19
C PRO A 104 12.00 5.16 2.72
N ARG A 105 12.56 5.30 1.52
CA ARG A 105 13.38 4.26 0.85
C ARG A 105 14.50 3.69 1.71
N ALA A 106 15.16 4.53 2.51
CA ALA A 106 16.24 4.10 3.39
C ALA A 106 15.80 3.08 4.47
N GLY A 107 14.50 3.02 4.79
CA GLY A 107 13.93 2.07 5.74
C GLY A 107 13.29 0.84 5.10
N LEU A 108 13.29 0.73 3.77
CA LEU A 108 12.67 -0.38 3.05
C LEU A 108 13.67 -1.54 2.82
N PRO A 109 13.19 -2.80 2.85
CA PRO A 109 13.98 -3.93 2.37
C PRO A 109 14.42 -3.75 0.91
N ALA A 110 15.66 -4.13 0.60
CA ALA A 110 16.19 -4.07 -0.76
C ALA A 110 15.35 -4.92 -1.73
N GLY A 111 15.06 -4.39 -2.92
CA GLY A 111 14.28 -5.06 -3.97
C GLY A 111 12.76 -5.12 -3.72
N LEU A 112 12.25 -4.56 -2.63
CA LEU A 112 10.81 -4.60 -2.33
C LEU A 112 9.99 -3.75 -3.31
N GLU A 113 10.50 -2.55 -3.68
CA GLU A 113 9.89 -1.70 -4.71
C GLU A 113 9.82 -2.46 -6.05
N ASP A 114 10.93 -3.11 -6.44
CA ASP A 114 11.00 -3.87 -7.69
C ASP A 114 10.02 -5.05 -7.69
N ARG A 115 9.95 -5.81 -6.58
CA ARG A 115 8.99 -6.92 -6.43
C ARG A 115 7.55 -6.45 -6.57
N ALA A 116 7.19 -5.33 -5.94
CA ALA A 116 5.84 -4.78 -6.00
C ALA A 116 5.47 -4.27 -7.42
N ALA A 117 6.43 -3.76 -8.18
CA ALA A 117 6.19 -3.28 -9.54
C ALA A 117 6.20 -4.40 -10.60
N LEU A 118 6.84 -5.53 -10.31
CA LEU A 118 7.17 -6.55 -11.30
C LEU A 118 5.96 -7.18 -12.02
N PRO A 119 4.84 -7.53 -11.34
CA PRO A 119 3.66 -8.06 -12.03
C PRO A 119 3.07 -7.10 -13.08
N LEU A 120 3.04 -5.80 -12.75
CA LEU A 120 2.59 -4.78 -13.69
C LEU A 120 3.57 -4.63 -14.86
N LEU A 121 4.88 -4.59 -14.59
CA LEU A 121 5.91 -4.51 -15.62
C LEU A 121 5.82 -5.69 -16.60
N ARG A 122 5.62 -6.92 -16.10
CA ARG A 122 5.43 -8.11 -16.95
C ARG A 122 4.17 -8.01 -17.80
N THR A 123 3.07 -7.54 -17.23
CA THR A 123 1.80 -7.36 -17.94
C THR A 123 1.91 -6.32 -19.04
N CYS A 124 2.71 -5.28 -18.84
CA CYS A 124 3.06 -4.29 -19.86
C CYS A 124 4.20 -4.75 -20.80
N ALA A 125 4.47 -6.06 -20.89
CA ALA A 125 5.52 -6.64 -21.74
C ALA A 125 6.94 -6.04 -21.54
N GLY A 126 7.23 -5.54 -20.33
CA GLY A 126 8.50 -4.91 -19.99
C GLY A 126 8.59 -3.41 -20.34
N ASP A 127 7.54 -2.80 -20.88
CA ASP A 127 7.48 -1.37 -21.12
C ASP A 127 7.34 -0.61 -19.79
N GLN A 128 8.44 0.02 -19.36
CA GLN A 128 8.49 0.76 -18.10
C GLN A 128 7.63 2.03 -18.12
N ASP A 129 7.53 2.71 -19.25
CA ASP A 129 6.80 3.98 -19.33
C ASP A 129 5.31 3.72 -19.34
N LEU A 130 4.87 2.67 -20.04
CA LEU A 130 3.50 2.19 -19.96
C LEU A 130 3.15 1.71 -18.53
N ALA A 131 4.00 0.92 -17.89
CA ALA A 131 3.77 0.47 -16.52
C ALA A 131 3.65 1.65 -15.53
N ARG A 132 4.47 2.70 -15.69
CA ARG A 132 4.35 3.94 -14.89
C ARG A 132 3.03 4.66 -15.17
N ALA A 133 2.62 4.78 -16.42
CA ALA A 133 1.36 5.44 -16.79
C ALA A 133 0.14 4.69 -16.22
N VAL A 134 0.12 3.35 -16.33
CA VAL A 134 -0.93 2.51 -15.76
C VAL A 134 -0.96 2.60 -14.24
N TRP A 135 0.20 2.55 -13.58
CA TRP A 135 0.25 2.72 -12.13
C TRP A 135 -0.22 4.11 -11.69
N ALA A 136 0.19 5.17 -12.39
CA ALA A 136 -0.24 6.53 -12.10
C ALA A 136 -1.76 6.69 -12.22
N PHE A 137 -2.36 6.10 -13.26
CA PHE A 137 -3.82 6.04 -13.42
C PHE A 137 -4.48 5.29 -12.26
N ALA A 138 -4.02 4.07 -11.98
CA ALA A 138 -4.60 3.23 -10.93
C ALA A 138 -4.47 3.85 -9.54
N HIS A 139 -3.29 4.38 -9.20
CA HIS A 139 -3.04 5.12 -7.97
C HIS A 139 -3.93 6.36 -7.85
N GLY A 140 -4.03 7.15 -8.93
CA GLY A 140 -4.88 8.33 -8.99
C GLY A 140 -6.36 8.01 -8.74
N MET A 141 -6.89 6.96 -9.38
CA MET A 141 -8.26 6.50 -9.15
C MET A 141 -8.46 6.08 -7.69
N VAL A 142 -7.59 5.21 -7.15
CA VAL A 142 -7.69 4.72 -5.77
C VAL A 142 -7.64 5.86 -4.75
N ILE A 143 -6.68 6.78 -4.84
CA ILE A 143 -6.55 7.85 -3.83
C ILE A 143 -7.72 8.84 -3.90
N LEU A 144 -8.27 9.08 -5.10
CA LEU A 144 -9.46 9.91 -5.27
C LEU A 144 -10.71 9.22 -4.72
N GLU A 145 -10.83 7.90 -4.86
CA GLU A 145 -11.90 7.09 -4.26
C GLU A 145 -11.84 7.11 -2.73
N ILE A 146 -10.66 6.84 -2.15
CA ILE A 146 -10.43 6.89 -0.70
C ILE A 146 -10.80 8.27 -0.13
N HIS A 147 -10.57 9.33 -0.89
CA HIS A 147 -10.91 10.70 -0.51
C HIS A 147 -12.34 11.13 -0.85
N GLY A 148 -13.18 10.25 -1.42
CA GLY A 148 -14.55 10.58 -1.81
C GLY A 148 -14.62 11.75 -2.79
N ARG A 149 -13.68 11.83 -3.74
CA ARG A 149 -13.58 12.95 -4.69
C ARG A 149 -14.47 12.81 -5.92
N PHE A 150 -15.06 11.64 -6.12
CA PHE A 150 -16.07 11.41 -7.16
C PHE A 150 -17.47 11.67 -6.62
N SER A 151 -18.41 11.99 -7.51
CA SER A 151 -19.82 12.12 -7.13
C SER A 151 -20.39 10.78 -6.70
N ALA A 152 -21.42 10.80 -5.85
CA ALA A 152 -22.03 9.58 -5.30
C ALA A 152 -22.69 8.68 -6.36
N ASP A 153 -23.02 9.23 -7.53
CA ASP A 153 -23.62 8.56 -8.68
C ASP A 153 -22.60 8.15 -9.76
N ALA A 154 -21.30 8.36 -9.52
CA ALA A 154 -20.26 8.03 -10.50
C ALA A 154 -20.13 6.50 -10.69
N ASP A 155 -20.21 6.06 -11.95
CA ASP A 155 -19.87 4.68 -12.34
C ASP A 155 -18.34 4.52 -12.43
N LEU A 156 -17.73 4.21 -11.29
CA LEU A 156 -16.28 4.05 -11.19
C LEU A 156 -15.79 2.81 -11.92
N ASP A 157 -16.58 1.74 -11.98
CA ASP A 157 -16.20 0.52 -12.69
C ASP A 157 -16.06 0.79 -14.19
N ALA A 158 -16.99 1.56 -14.77
CA ALA A 158 -16.86 2.01 -16.14
C ALA A 158 -15.67 2.96 -16.36
N ALA A 159 -15.34 3.82 -15.39
CA ALA A 159 -14.18 4.71 -15.46
C ALA A 159 -12.86 3.92 -15.45
N TRP A 160 -12.71 2.95 -14.55
CA TRP A 160 -11.58 2.03 -14.50
C TRP A 160 -11.41 1.29 -15.82
N LYS A 161 -12.47 0.65 -16.31
CA LYS A 161 -12.43 -0.10 -17.58
C LYS A 161 -12.02 0.78 -18.76
N ARG A 162 -12.61 1.97 -18.90
CA ARG A 162 -12.27 2.90 -19.99
C ARG A 162 -10.82 3.38 -19.89
N GLY A 163 -10.35 3.73 -18.70
CA GLY A 163 -8.99 4.23 -18.51
C GLY A 163 -7.93 3.17 -18.79
N LEU A 164 -8.14 1.93 -18.33
CA LEU A 164 -7.24 0.81 -18.65
C LEU A 164 -7.19 0.53 -20.15
N ASN A 165 -8.34 0.47 -20.83
CA ASN A 165 -8.40 0.28 -22.29
C ASN A 165 -7.73 1.41 -23.07
N ALA A 166 -7.74 2.65 -22.56
CA ALA A 166 -7.07 3.77 -23.22
C ALA A 166 -5.54 3.69 -23.13
N LEU A 167 -5.01 3.08 -22.06
CA LEU A 167 -3.57 2.92 -21.83
C LEU A 167 -3.03 1.62 -22.44
N HIS A 168 -3.85 0.58 -22.50
CA HIS A 168 -3.49 -0.74 -23.01
C HIS A 168 -4.64 -1.32 -23.85
N PRO A 169 -4.84 -0.82 -25.08
CA PRO A 169 -5.94 -1.20 -25.96
C PRO A 169 -5.85 -2.64 -26.51
#